data_AF-A0A7C5N8I1-F1
#
_entry.id   AF-A0A7C5N8I1-F1
#
_cell.length_a   1.000
_cell.length_b   1.000
_cell.length_c   1.000
_cell.angle_alpha   90.00
_cell.angle_beta   90.00
_cell.angle_gamma   90.00
#
_symmetry.space_group_name_H-M   'P 1'
#
loop_
_entity.id
_entity.type
_entity.pdbx_description
1 polymer ?
#
loop_
_entity_poly.entity_id
_entity_poly.type
_entity_poly.pdbx_seq_one_letter_code
_entity_poly.pdbx_strand_id
1 'polypeptide(L)'
;MLRSVYALAFASSLLACSSPSSQPDPSAETTSAATTSGGELAAGRTAPPPAPPAIRTTTPVPVPQPAVAREDLSDSAQLVWTSVEETVALRPPEPPAATTMQAANEWARGPWSAWINTRTERTREVVAHCEGVQETPPYERALAAALLGYAIEDFVAVVRGAPVPEPIAIDPELLEVYVGALNEQVLPLAVQAVTYYAYCQRRLEALGDESPWLPWRAYCVQRGQEIIETYELSAPAPQPPE
;
A
#
# COMPACT_ATOMS: atom_id res chain seq x y z
N MET A 1 -5.82 -14.07 38.82
CA MET A 1 -6.23 -12.96 37.93
C MET A 1 -5.02 -12.08 37.59
N LEU A 2 -4.01 -12.61 36.91
CA LEU A 2 -2.77 -11.87 36.59
C LEU A 2 -2.17 -12.31 35.22
N ARG A 3 -3.02 -12.67 34.25
CA ARG A 3 -2.60 -13.25 32.96
C ARG A 3 -2.89 -12.39 31.70
N SER A 4 -3.54 -11.23 31.81
CA SER A 4 -4.01 -10.48 30.63
C SER A 4 -3.26 -9.19 30.28
N VAL A 5 -2.16 -8.83 30.95
CA VAL A 5 -1.54 -7.50 30.76
C VAL A 5 -0.40 -7.49 29.71
N TYR A 6 0.17 -8.64 29.34
CA TYR A 6 1.39 -8.64 28.51
C TYR A 6 1.17 -8.81 27.00
N ALA A 7 0.02 -9.31 26.55
CA ALA A 7 -0.28 -9.45 25.11
C ALA A 7 -0.72 -8.12 24.44
N LEU A 8 -1.12 -7.12 25.23
CA LEU A 8 -1.70 -5.87 24.73
C LEU A 8 -0.67 -4.79 24.32
N ALA A 9 0.61 -4.96 24.65
CA ALA A 9 1.64 -3.96 24.32
C ALA A 9 1.96 -3.90 22.81
N PHE A 10 1.61 -4.93 22.03
CA PHE A 10 1.80 -4.97 20.57
C PHE A 10 0.63 -4.34 19.79
N ALA A 11 -0.55 -4.25 20.40
CA ALA A 11 -1.82 -3.95 19.72
C ALA A 11 -2.21 -2.47 19.72
N SER A 12 -1.61 -1.62 20.57
CA SER A 12 -2.11 -0.25 20.78
C SER A 12 -1.49 0.82 19.87
N SER A 13 -0.54 0.49 18.99
CA SER A 13 0.18 1.49 18.20
C SER A 13 -0.45 1.82 16.84
N LEU A 14 -1.45 1.07 16.36
CA LEU A 14 -1.97 1.21 14.99
C LEU A 14 -3.16 2.16 14.81
N LEU A 15 -3.76 2.68 15.89
CA LEU A 15 -5.06 3.40 15.82
C LEU A 15 -5.05 4.87 16.29
N ALA A 16 -3.91 5.45 16.64
CA ALA A 16 -3.85 6.79 17.22
C ALA A 16 -3.10 7.80 16.34
N CYS A 17 -3.74 8.30 15.27
CA CYS A 17 -3.34 9.53 14.58
C CYS A 17 -4.57 10.27 14.04
N SER A 18 -5.41 10.77 14.94
CA SER A 18 -6.32 11.89 14.63
C SER A 18 -5.55 13.19 14.87
N SER A 19 -5.03 13.79 13.80
CA SER A 19 -4.40 15.12 13.89
C SER A 19 -5.44 16.24 13.76
N PRO A 20 -5.36 17.30 14.58
CA PRO A 20 -6.15 18.50 14.40
C PRO A 20 -5.56 19.39 13.30
N SER A 21 -6.45 19.94 12.48
CA SER A 21 -6.16 20.90 11.40
C SER A 21 -5.49 22.18 11.93
N SER A 22 -4.43 22.63 11.28
CA SER A 22 -3.92 24.00 11.41
C SER A 22 -3.99 24.69 10.05
N GLN A 23 -4.77 25.77 9.99
CA GLN A 23 -4.88 26.68 8.85
C GLN A 23 -3.59 27.50 8.67
N PRO A 24 -3.23 27.88 7.44
CA PRO A 24 -2.20 28.89 7.19
C PRO A 24 -2.80 30.31 7.13
N ASP A 25 -2.15 31.25 7.80
CA ASP A 25 -2.37 32.70 7.59
C ASP A 25 -1.60 33.19 6.36
N PRO A 26 -2.18 34.07 5.53
CA PRO A 26 -1.48 34.77 4.46
C PRO A 26 -1.13 36.20 4.89
N SER A 27 0.10 36.65 4.64
CA SER A 27 0.45 38.05 4.30
C SER A 27 1.95 38.26 4.24
N ALA A 28 2.45 38.72 3.10
CA ALA A 28 3.39 39.84 3.01
C ALA A 28 3.64 40.21 1.53
N GLU A 29 2.97 41.27 1.08
CA GLU A 29 3.44 42.12 -0.02
C GLU A 29 4.78 42.76 0.35
N THR A 30 5.72 42.84 -0.59
CA THR A 30 6.60 44.01 -0.72
C THR A 30 7.03 44.21 -2.16
N THR A 31 6.68 45.39 -2.66
CA THR A 31 6.99 45.99 -3.96
C THR A 31 8.48 46.33 -4.10
N SER A 32 9.07 46.10 -5.28
CA SER A 32 10.06 47.05 -5.83
C SER A 32 10.32 46.82 -7.32
N ALA A 33 10.12 47.88 -8.09
CA ALA A 33 10.44 47.98 -9.50
C ALA A 33 11.84 48.60 -9.68
N ALA A 34 12.63 48.05 -10.60
CA ALA A 34 13.74 48.75 -11.23
C ALA A 34 13.94 48.22 -12.64
N THR A 35 13.61 49.05 -13.62
CA THR A 35 13.89 48.89 -15.05
C THR A 35 15.39 49.01 -15.29
N THR A 36 15.97 48.08 -16.03
CA THR A 36 17.22 48.33 -16.77
C THR A 36 17.21 47.55 -18.08
N SER A 37 17.61 48.27 -19.12
CA SER A 37 17.61 47.94 -20.54
C SER A 37 18.95 47.33 -20.91
N GLY A 38 18.94 46.22 -21.65
CA GLY A 38 20.14 45.61 -22.23
C GLY A 38 19.75 44.41 -23.06
N GLY A 39 19.74 44.56 -24.39
CA GLY A 39 19.43 43.47 -25.30
C GLY A 39 20.58 42.49 -25.42
N GLU A 40 20.27 41.19 -25.46
CA GLU A 40 21.11 40.18 -26.07
C GLU A 40 20.27 38.97 -26.50
N LEU A 41 20.39 38.67 -27.80
CA LEU A 41 20.30 37.36 -28.46
C LEU A 41 19.05 36.49 -28.23
N ALA A 42 18.34 36.26 -29.33
CA ALA A 42 17.37 35.20 -29.51
C ALA A 42 17.98 33.84 -29.14
N ALA A 43 17.77 33.42 -27.90
CA ALA A 43 17.97 32.04 -27.49
C ALA A 43 16.90 31.19 -28.20
N GLY A 44 17.34 30.44 -29.20
CA GLY A 44 16.59 29.32 -29.71
C GLY A 44 16.15 28.47 -28.52
N ARG A 45 14.84 28.34 -28.35
CA ARG A 45 14.22 27.57 -27.28
C ARG A 45 14.47 26.10 -27.59
N THR A 46 15.68 25.62 -27.30
CA THR A 46 16.02 24.20 -27.36
C THR A 46 15.10 23.52 -26.37
N ALA A 47 14.22 22.65 -26.86
CA ALA A 47 13.38 21.82 -26.00
C ALA A 47 14.29 21.13 -24.97
N PRO A 48 13.89 21.06 -23.69
CA PRO A 48 14.66 20.31 -22.71
C PRO A 48 14.85 18.87 -23.25
N PRO A 49 16.04 18.29 -23.10
CA PRO A 49 16.27 16.92 -23.53
C PRO A 49 15.22 16.02 -22.87
N PRO A 50 14.73 14.98 -23.57
CA PRO A 50 13.81 14.02 -22.98
C PRO A 50 14.44 13.51 -21.68
N ALA A 51 13.65 13.52 -20.61
CA ALA A 51 14.10 13.01 -19.33
C ALA A 51 14.67 11.60 -19.54
N PRO A 52 15.82 11.27 -18.93
CA PRO A 52 16.35 9.92 -19.02
C PRO A 52 15.26 8.93 -18.56
N PRO A 53 15.14 7.76 -19.20
CA PRO A 53 14.15 6.78 -18.81
C PRO A 53 14.34 6.47 -17.33
N ALA A 54 13.30 6.71 -16.53
CA ALA A 54 13.32 6.40 -15.11
C ALA A 54 13.69 4.92 -14.96
N ILE A 55 14.80 4.64 -14.25
CA ILE A 55 15.19 3.28 -13.93
C ILE A 55 14.17 2.78 -12.91
N ARG A 56 13.16 2.06 -13.42
CA ARG A 56 12.09 1.46 -12.61
C ARG A 56 12.73 0.42 -11.69
N THR A 57 12.23 0.34 -10.46
CA THR A 57 12.83 -0.51 -9.42
C THR A 57 12.82 -1.98 -9.88
N THR A 58 13.85 -2.74 -9.53
CA THR A 58 14.04 -4.11 -10.01
C THR A 58 13.27 -5.16 -9.21
N THR A 59 12.44 -4.76 -8.23
CA THR A 59 11.62 -5.71 -7.46
C THR A 59 10.30 -5.88 -8.19
N PRO A 60 10.11 -6.98 -8.95
CA PRO A 60 8.89 -7.16 -9.72
C PRO A 60 7.76 -7.45 -8.73
N VAL A 61 6.72 -6.62 -8.74
CA VAL A 61 5.44 -6.99 -8.17
C VAL A 61 4.95 -8.21 -8.97
N PRO A 62 4.61 -9.35 -8.32
CA PRO A 62 4.18 -10.58 -9.00
C PRO A 62 2.74 -10.47 -9.50
N VAL A 63 2.48 -9.47 -10.34
CA VAL A 63 1.20 -9.21 -11.00
C VAL A 63 1.26 -9.61 -12.47
N PRO A 64 0.11 -9.86 -13.13
CA PRO A 64 0.07 -10.08 -14.56
C PRO A 64 0.70 -8.90 -15.32
N GLN A 65 1.25 -9.17 -16.51
CA GLN A 65 1.64 -8.07 -17.39
C GLN A 65 0.39 -7.28 -17.82
N PRO A 66 0.48 -5.94 -17.95
CA PRO A 66 -0.62 -5.15 -18.46
C PRO A 66 -0.86 -5.46 -19.94
N ALA A 67 -2.10 -5.31 -20.39
CA ALA A 67 -2.47 -5.54 -21.79
C ALA A 67 -1.87 -4.50 -22.76
N VAL A 68 -1.45 -3.36 -22.21
CA VAL A 68 -0.75 -2.26 -22.89
C VAL A 68 0.60 -2.04 -22.21
N ALA A 69 1.57 -1.43 -22.89
CA ALA A 69 2.84 -1.10 -22.25
C ALA A 69 2.61 -0.09 -21.11
N ARG A 70 3.44 -0.14 -20.06
CA ARG A 70 3.25 0.72 -18.89
C ARG A 70 3.38 2.20 -19.24
N GLU A 71 4.25 2.54 -20.18
CA GLU A 71 4.42 3.89 -20.75
C GLU A 71 3.21 4.39 -21.53
N ASP A 72 2.31 3.50 -21.98
CA ASP A 72 1.06 3.86 -22.66
C ASP A 72 -0.10 4.08 -21.67
N LEU A 73 0.10 3.80 -20.38
CA LEU A 73 -0.86 4.12 -19.33
C LEU A 73 -0.84 5.62 -19.03
N SER A 74 -1.93 6.15 -18.47
CA SER A 74 -1.94 7.52 -17.94
C SER A 74 -0.83 7.76 -16.90
N ASP A 75 -0.37 9.01 -16.80
CA ASP A 75 0.64 9.41 -15.80
C ASP A 75 0.19 9.04 -14.37
N SER A 76 -1.10 9.19 -14.06
CA SER A 76 -1.68 8.80 -12.78
C SER A 76 -1.54 7.29 -12.53
N ALA A 77 -1.83 6.44 -13.51
CA ALA A 77 -1.70 4.99 -13.38
C ALA A 77 -0.23 4.56 -13.27
N GLN A 78 0.68 5.20 -14.03
CA GLN A 78 2.11 4.97 -13.92
C GLN A 78 2.67 5.36 -12.54
N LEU A 79 2.17 6.46 -11.98
CA LEU A 79 2.51 6.92 -10.64
C LEU A 79 2.07 5.90 -9.59
N VAL A 80 0.80 5.48 -9.59
CA VAL A 80 0.29 4.44 -8.67
C VAL A 80 1.15 3.19 -8.73
N TRP A 81 1.48 2.71 -9.94
CA TRP A 81 2.32 1.53 -10.10
C TRP A 81 3.70 1.72 -9.47
N THR A 82 4.37 2.82 -9.78
CA THR A 82 5.70 3.13 -9.25
C THR A 82 5.69 3.21 -7.72
N SER A 83 4.70 3.91 -7.16
CA SER A 83 4.55 4.05 -5.72
C SER A 83 4.27 2.71 -5.04
N VAL A 84 3.50 1.81 -5.65
CA VAL A 84 3.29 0.45 -5.13
C VAL A 84 4.59 -0.36 -5.14
N GLU A 85 5.35 -0.32 -6.23
CA GLU A 85 6.66 -0.98 -6.33
C GLU A 85 7.62 -0.51 -5.24
N GLU A 86 7.74 0.81 -5.06
CA GLU A 86 8.57 1.42 -4.03
C GLU A 86 8.10 1.05 -2.62
N THR A 87 6.79 1.03 -2.41
CA THR A 87 6.18 0.69 -1.12
C THR A 87 6.44 -0.78 -0.76
N VAL A 88 6.28 -1.71 -1.71
CA VAL A 88 6.53 -3.15 -1.52
C VAL A 88 8.03 -3.45 -1.39
N ALA A 89 8.89 -2.63 -2.01
CA ALA A 89 10.33 -2.73 -1.86
C ALA A 89 10.83 -2.40 -0.44
N LEU A 90 10.00 -1.73 0.40
CA LEU A 90 10.31 -1.52 1.82
C LEU A 90 10.22 -2.83 2.60
N ARG A 91 11.35 -3.53 2.70
CA ARG A 91 11.46 -4.77 3.47
C ARG A 91 11.42 -4.51 4.97
N PRO A 92 10.80 -5.42 5.75
CA PRO A 92 10.85 -5.35 7.20
C PRO A 92 12.30 -5.49 7.70
N PRO A 93 12.62 -5.00 8.91
CA PRO A 93 13.90 -5.25 9.53
C PRO A 93 14.08 -6.74 9.82
N GLU A 94 15.33 -7.22 9.75
CA GLU A 94 15.67 -8.59 10.14
C GLU A 94 15.21 -8.90 11.57
N PRO A 95 14.61 -10.08 11.82
CA PRO A 95 14.29 -10.53 13.17
C PRO A 95 15.51 -10.54 14.10
N PRO A 96 15.30 -10.40 15.42
CA PRO A 96 16.41 -10.51 16.36
C PRO A 96 16.99 -11.94 16.33
N ALA A 97 18.32 -12.06 16.38
CA ALA A 97 18.99 -13.36 16.42
C ALA A 97 18.64 -14.19 17.67
N ALA A 98 18.33 -13.52 18.79
CA ALA A 98 17.87 -14.16 20.01
C ALA A 98 16.34 -14.31 20.00
N THR A 99 15.85 -15.51 20.33
CA THR A 99 14.43 -15.88 20.38
C THR A 99 13.74 -15.53 21.70
N THR A 100 14.40 -14.75 22.56
CA THR A 100 13.87 -14.41 23.89
C THR A 100 12.76 -13.37 23.79
N MET A 101 11.86 -13.36 24.80
CA MET A 101 10.81 -12.34 24.92
C MET A 101 11.37 -10.92 24.93
N GLN A 102 12.52 -10.70 25.59
CA GLN A 102 13.15 -9.38 25.67
C GLN A 102 13.60 -8.89 24.29
N ALA A 103 14.33 -9.74 23.55
CA ALA A 103 14.84 -9.38 22.23
C ALA A 103 13.71 -9.09 21.24
N ALA A 104 12.66 -9.92 21.24
CA ALA A 104 11.48 -9.69 20.43
C ALA A 104 10.76 -8.37 20.78
N ASN A 105 10.61 -8.06 22.08
CA ASN A 105 9.96 -6.82 22.53
C ASN A 105 10.78 -5.56 22.20
N GLU A 106 12.11 -5.63 22.22
CA GLU A 106 12.99 -4.52 21.83
C GLU A 106 12.94 -4.30 20.31
N TRP A 107 13.03 -5.36 19.52
CA TRP A 107 12.87 -5.31 18.07
C TRP A 107 11.51 -4.74 17.64
N ALA A 108 10.44 -5.20 18.28
CA ALA A 108 9.08 -4.77 18.02
C ALA A 108 8.87 -3.27 18.25
N ARG A 109 9.34 -2.77 19.41
CA ARG A 109 9.18 -1.36 19.80
C ARG A 109 10.11 -0.41 19.05
N GLY A 110 11.22 -0.90 18.51
CA GLY A 110 12.20 -0.12 17.78
C GLY A 110 12.02 -0.25 16.27
N PRO A 111 12.90 -1.01 15.58
CA PRO A 111 12.97 -1.03 14.12
C PRO A 111 11.68 -1.52 13.46
N TRP A 112 10.95 -2.46 14.06
CA TRP A 112 9.70 -2.98 13.48
C TRP A 112 8.59 -1.94 13.49
N SER A 113 8.36 -1.27 14.63
CA SER A 113 7.39 -0.17 14.74
C SER A 113 7.72 0.97 13.76
N ALA A 114 9.01 1.32 13.62
CA ALA A 114 9.45 2.31 12.65
C ALA A 114 9.09 1.89 11.21
N TRP A 115 9.36 0.64 10.84
CA TRP A 115 8.99 0.10 9.53
C TRP A 115 7.48 0.09 9.30
N ILE A 116 6.67 -0.35 10.27
CA ILE A 116 5.20 -0.32 10.19
C ILE A 116 4.70 1.09 9.89
N ASN A 117 5.22 2.10 10.61
CA ASN A 117 4.80 3.49 10.44
C ASN A 117 5.14 3.99 9.04
N THR A 118 6.37 3.74 8.56
CA THR A 118 6.78 4.11 7.20
C THR A 118 5.95 3.39 6.14
N ARG A 119 5.75 2.07 6.28
CA ARG A 119 4.97 1.26 5.33
C ARG A 119 3.52 1.70 5.26
N THR A 120 2.93 2.05 6.41
CA THR A 120 1.57 2.59 6.50
C THR A 120 1.48 3.94 5.78
N GLU A 121 2.41 4.85 6.03
CA GLU A 121 2.40 6.17 5.40
C GLU A 121 2.55 6.09 3.88
N ARG A 122 3.50 5.28 3.39
CA ARG A 122 3.64 5.03 1.94
C ARG A 122 2.38 4.43 1.32
N THR A 123 1.70 3.55 2.04
CA THR A 123 0.43 2.99 1.56
C THR A 123 -0.66 4.07 1.47
N ARG A 124 -0.72 5.02 2.41
CA ARG A 124 -1.64 6.17 2.33
C ARG A 124 -1.33 7.08 1.15
N GLU A 125 -0.05 7.32 0.86
CA GLU A 125 0.38 8.08 -0.33
C GLU A 125 -0.11 7.40 -1.62
N VAL A 126 0.01 6.06 -1.72
CA VAL A 126 -0.54 5.30 -2.86
C VAL A 126 -2.05 5.48 -2.96
N VAL A 127 -2.79 5.43 -1.85
CA VAL A 127 -4.25 5.67 -1.85
C VAL A 127 -4.57 7.06 -2.39
N ALA A 128 -3.83 8.09 -1.99
CA ALA A 128 -4.00 9.44 -2.50
C ALA A 128 -3.72 9.51 -4.02
N HIS A 129 -2.70 8.81 -4.51
CA HIS A 129 -2.44 8.72 -5.96
C HIS A 129 -3.58 8.04 -6.74
N CYS A 130 -4.33 7.12 -6.10
CA CYS A 130 -5.51 6.49 -6.70
C CYS A 130 -6.68 7.47 -6.94
N GLU A 131 -6.66 8.69 -6.37
CA GLU A 131 -7.63 9.73 -6.72
C GLU A 131 -7.42 10.21 -8.16
N GLY A 132 -6.15 10.31 -8.60
CA GLY A 132 -5.78 10.75 -9.95
C GLY A 132 -6.19 9.78 -11.06
N VAL A 133 -6.55 8.53 -10.73
CA VAL A 133 -7.03 7.54 -11.72
C VAL A 133 -8.55 7.50 -11.84
N GLN A 134 -9.32 8.22 -11.04
CA GLN A 134 -10.80 8.10 -11.10
C GLN A 134 -11.38 8.54 -12.46
N GLU A 135 -10.71 9.46 -13.15
CA GLU A 135 -11.10 9.95 -14.48
C GLU A 135 -10.51 9.16 -15.66
N THR A 136 -9.75 8.09 -15.39
CA THR A 136 -9.09 7.30 -16.44
C THR A 136 -10.00 6.17 -16.96
N PRO A 137 -9.62 5.46 -18.05
CA PRO A 137 -10.40 4.34 -18.54
C PRO A 137 -10.62 3.24 -17.47
N PRO A 138 -11.73 2.48 -17.55
CA PRO A 138 -12.07 1.48 -16.52
C PRO A 138 -10.96 0.47 -16.20
N TYR A 139 -10.15 0.09 -17.18
CA TYR A 139 -9.07 -0.87 -16.98
C TYR A 139 -7.93 -0.30 -16.12
N GLU A 140 -7.63 1.01 -16.21
CA GLU A 140 -6.59 1.63 -15.38
C GLU A 140 -7.05 1.80 -13.92
N ARG A 141 -8.33 2.11 -13.72
CA ARG A 141 -8.94 2.10 -12.37
C ARG A 141 -8.90 0.70 -11.76
N ALA A 142 -9.19 -0.32 -12.55
CA ALA A 142 -9.11 -1.71 -12.11
C ALA A 142 -7.67 -2.10 -11.75
N LEU A 143 -6.71 -1.73 -12.60
CA LEU A 143 -5.28 -1.93 -12.40
C LEU A 143 -4.79 -1.28 -11.10
N ALA A 144 -5.10 0.01 -10.90
CA ALA A 144 -4.74 0.74 -9.69
C ALA A 144 -5.32 0.08 -8.42
N ALA A 145 -6.58 -0.34 -8.47
CA ALA A 145 -7.21 -1.07 -7.36
C ALA A 145 -6.49 -2.41 -7.10
N ALA A 146 -6.17 -3.18 -8.14
CA ALA A 146 -5.47 -4.45 -7.99
C ALA A 146 -4.07 -4.29 -7.38
N LEU A 147 -3.32 -3.27 -7.81
CA LEU A 147 -1.99 -2.95 -7.30
C LEU A 147 -2.03 -2.51 -5.83
N LEU A 148 -3.02 -1.69 -5.45
CA LEU A 148 -3.22 -1.30 -4.06
C LEU A 148 -3.68 -2.47 -3.19
N GLY A 149 -4.56 -3.33 -3.71
CA GLY A 149 -4.97 -4.58 -3.06
C GLY A 149 -3.75 -5.46 -2.75
N TYR A 150 -2.86 -5.62 -3.73
CA TYR A 150 -1.60 -6.34 -3.55
C TYR A 150 -0.68 -5.68 -2.50
N ALA A 151 -0.52 -4.34 -2.55
CA ALA A 151 0.33 -3.64 -1.60
C ALA A 151 -0.15 -3.80 -0.14
N ILE A 152 -1.47 -3.85 0.09
CA ILE A 152 -2.05 -4.08 1.41
C ILE A 152 -1.90 -5.55 1.81
N GLU A 153 -2.17 -6.47 0.88
CA GLU A 153 -1.99 -7.91 1.09
C GLU A 153 -0.56 -8.27 1.49
N ASP A 154 0.44 -7.76 0.77
CA ASP A 154 1.87 -7.94 1.09
C ASP A 154 2.18 -7.44 2.51
N PHE A 155 1.68 -6.26 2.87
CA PHE A 155 1.89 -5.71 4.21
C PHE A 155 1.30 -6.62 5.29
N VAL A 156 0.06 -7.06 5.09
CA VAL A 156 -0.65 -7.96 5.99
C VAL A 156 0.07 -9.32 6.13
N ALA A 157 0.56 -9.88 5.03
CA ALA A 157 1.33 -11.13 5.03
C ALA A 157 2.63 -10.99 5.82
N VAL A 158 3.35 -9.87 5.66
CA VAL A 158 4.58 -9.59 6.41
C VAL A 158 4.29 -9.44 7.90
N VAL A 159 3.22 -8.74 8.30
CA VAL A 159 2.86 -8.59 9.72
C VAL A 159 2.53 -9.93 10.38
N ARG A 160 1.83 -10.83 9.68
CA ARG A 160 1.57 -12.20 10.18
C ARG A 160 2.82 -13.07 10.24
N GLY A 161 3.81 -12.79 9.41
CA GLY A 161 5.12 -13.43 9.43
C GLY A 161 6.06 -12.89 10.51
N ALA A 162 5.62 -11.98 11.38
CA ALA A 162 6.44 -11.46 12.47
C ALA A 162 6.97 -12.60 13.38
N PRO A 163 8.22 -12.49 13.86
CA PRO A 163 8.84 -13.54 14.65
C PRO A 163 8.09 -13.79 15.96
N VAL A 164 7.78 -15.07 16.22
CA VAL A 164 7.19 -15.51 17.48
C VAL A 164 8.31 -15.80 18.49
N PRO A 165 8.31 -15.18 19.68
CA PRO A 165 9.27 -15.52 20.74
C PRO A 165 9.17 -16.99 21.15
N GLU A 166 10.31 -17.62 21.43
CA GLU A 166 10.36 -19.05 21.79
C GLU A 166 9.45 -19.45 22.97
N PRO A 167 9.37 -18.66 24.07
CA PRO A 167 8.45 -18.99 25.16
C PRO A 167 6.96 -19.02 24.75
N ILE A 168 6.57 -18.27 23.72
CA ILE A 168 5.22 -18.31 23.14
C ILE A 168 5.12 -19.50 22.18
N ALA A 169 6.13 -19.72 21.33
CA ALA A 169 6.11 -20.77 20.32
C ALA A 169 6.02 -22.20 20.90
N ILE A 170 6.60 -22.45 22.09
CA ILE A 170 6.56 -23.77 22.74
C ILE A 170 5.28 -24.05 23.53
N ASP A 171 4.46 -23.03 23.79
CA ASP A 171 3.21 -23.13 24.52
C ASP A 171 2.03 -22.96 23.54
N PRO A 172 1.31 -24.04 23.18
CA PRO A 172 0.24 -23.97 22.19
C PRO A 172 -0.89 -22.99 22.54
N GLU A 173 -1.23 -22.84 23.81
CA GLU A 173 -2.29 -21.91 24.26
C GLU A 173 -1.83 -20.46 24.07
N LEU A 174 -0.58 -20.16 24.45
CA LEU A 174 -0.03 -18.82 24.23
C LEU A 174 0.18 -18.51 22.75
N LEU A 175 0.60 -19.49 21.96
CA LEU A 175 0.76 -19.34 20.52
C LEU A 175 -0.58 -19.03 19.85
N GLU A 176 -1.64 -19.74 20.20
CA GLU A 176 -2.99 -19.50 19.69
C GLU A 176 -3.46 -18.08 20.01
N VAL A 177 -3.32 -17.63 21.27
CA VAL A 177 -3.69 -16.25 21.68
C VAL A 177 -2.86 -15.21 20.93
N TYR A 178 -1.56 -15.45 20.75
CA TYR A 178 -0.66 -14.53 20.04
C TYR A 178 -1.04 -14.39 18.56
N VAL A 179 -1.24 -15.50 17.86
CA VAL A 179 -1.64 -15.51 16.44
C VAL A 179 -3.05 -14.94 16.27
N GLY A 180 -3.98 -15.25 17.18
CA GLY A 180 -5.31 -14.67 17.21
C GLY A 180 -5.26 -13.14 17.31
N ALA A 181 -4.48 -12.62 18.25
CA ALA A 181 -4.30 -11.17 18.40
C ALA A 181 -3.70 -10.52 17.15
N LEU A 182 -2.67 -11.13 16.53
CA LEU A 182 -2.10 -10.61 15.28
C LEU A 182 -3.12 -10.60 14.14
N ASN A 183 -3.89 -11.69 13.98
CA ASN A 183 -4.92 -11.79 12.96
C ASN A 183 -6.01 -10.72 13.14
N GLU A 184 -6.48 -10.50 14.37
CA GLU A 184 -7.47 -9.45 14.69
C GLU A 184 -6.98 -8.05 14.30
N GLN A 185 -5.69 -7.75 14.51
CA GLN A 185 -5.13 -6.44 14.17
C GLN A 185 -5.06 -6.20 12.66
N VAL A 186 -4.75 -7.22 11.86
CA VAL A 186 -4.61 -7.08 10.40
C VAL A 186 -5.90 -7.34 9.64
N LEU A 187 -6.93 -7.87 10.29
CA LEU A 187 -8.21 -8.21 9.67
C LEU A 187 -8.85 -7.04 8.89
N PRO A 188 -8.89 -5.80 9.42
CA PRO A 188 -9.46 -4.68 8.66
C PRO A 188 -8.72 -4.40 7.35
N LEU A 189 -7.40 -4.59 7.34
CA LEU A 189 -6.56 -4.42 6.15
C LEU A 189 -6.79 -5.55 5.14
N ALA A 190 -6.94 -6.80 5.61
CA ALA A 190 -7.30 -7.92 4.75
C ALA A 190 -8.66 -7.70 4.06
N VAL A 191 -9.67 -7.23 4.80
CA VAL A 191 -10.97 -6.83 4.24
C VAL A 191 -10.83 -5.72 3.20
N GLN A 192 -9.97 -4.74 3.46
CA GLN A 192 -9.70 -3.65 2.53
C GLN A 192 -9.04 -4.16 1.23
N ALA A 193 -8.06 -5.07 1.32
CA ALA A 193 -7.44 -5.70 0.15
C ALA A 193 -8.47 -6.44 -0.72
N VAL A 194 -9.34 -7.25 -0.09
CA VAL A 194 -10.45 -7.93 -0.78
C VAL A 194 -11.39 -6.94 -1.46
N THR A 195 -11.69 -5.82 -0.82
CA THR A 195 -12.54 -4.77 -1.39
C THR A 195 -11.95 -4.19 -2.67
N TYR A 196 -10.63 -3.95 -2.70
CA TYR A 196 -9.95 -3.48 -3.90
C TYR A 196 -9.90 -4.54 -5.01
N TYR A 197 -9.66 -5.81 -4.67
CA TYR A 197 -9.74 -6.90 -5.65
C TYR A 197 -11.15 -7.07 -6.23
N ALA A 198 -12.20 -6.97 -5.41
CA ALA A 198 -13.59 -6.99 -5.87
C ALA A 198 -13.92 -5.77 -6.76
N TYR A 199 -13.35 -4.59 -6.45
CA TYR A 199 -13.47 -3.42 -7.33
C TYR A 199 -12.82 -3.69 -8.70
N CYS A 200 -11.58 -4.19 -8.72
CA CYS A 200 -10.89 -4.59 -9.95
C CYS A 200 -11.73 -5.57 -10.78
N GLN A 201 -12.21 -6.66 -10.16
CA GLN A 201 -13.03 -7.68 -10.82
C GLN A 201 -14.25 -7.07 -11.51
N ARG A 202 -15.05 -6.28 -10.76
CA ARG A 202 -16.29 -5.67 -11.29
C ARG A 202 -16.03 -4.73 -12.45
N ARG A 203 -14.95 -3.94 -12.40
CA ARG A 203 -14.59 -3.02 -13.48
C ARG A 203 -14.15 -3.75 -14.74
N LEU A 204 -13.42 -4.86 -14.62
CA LEU A 204 -12.97 -5.64 -15.76
C LEU A 204 -14.05 -6.55 -16.34
N GLU A 205 -14.98 -7.03 -15.51
CA GLU A 205 -16.16 -7.79 -15.96
C GLU A 205 -16.98 -7.01 -16.98
N ALA A 206 -17.13 -5.70 -16.79
CA ALA A 206 -17.84 -4.82 -17.72
C ALA A 206 -17.19 -4.70 -19.11
N LEU A 207 -15.92 -5.13 -19.27
CA LEU A 207 -15.21 -5.12 -20.55
C LEU A 207 -15.47 -6.38 -21.40
N GLY A 208 -16.13 -7.40 -20.83
CA GLY A 208 -16.43 -8.66 -21.50
C GLY A 208 -15.25 -9.65 -21.53
N ASP A 209 -15.56 -10.91 -21.85
CA ASP A 209 -14.61 -12.03 -21.75
C ASP A 209 -13.55 -12.04 -22.87
N GLU A 210 -13.80 -11.33 -23.97
CA GLU A 210 -12.83 -11.14 -25.09
C GLU A 210 -11.82 -10.02 -24.81
N SER A 211 -11.90 -9.37 -23.66
CA SER A 211 -11.00 -8.28 -23.28
C SER A 211 -9.57 -8.79 -23.05
N PRO A 212 -8.53 -8.08 -23.55
CA PRO A 212 -7.15 -8.44 -23.27
C PRO A 212 -6.79 -8.28 -21.77
N TRP A 213 -7.67 -7.68 -20.97
CA TRP A 213 -7.54 -7.55 -19.51
C TRP A 213 -8.09 -8.75 -18.73
N LEU A 214 -8.55 -9.82 -19.40
CA LEU A 214 -9.04 -11.04 -18.75
C LEU A 214 -8.04 -11.64 -17.72
N PRO A 215 -6.72 -11.68 -17.97
CA PRO A 215 -5.76 -12.18 -16.97
C PRO A 215 -5.77 -11.37 -15.66
N TRP A 216 -5.99 -10.06 -15.74
CA TRP A 216 -6.12 -9.20 -14.55
C TRP A 216 -7.42 -9.46 -13.79
N ARG A 217 -8.53 -9.71 -14.49
CA ARG A 217 -9.80 -10.10 -13.84
C ARG A 217 -9.61 -11.43 -13.10
N ALA A 218 -9.02 -12.43 -13.73
CA ALA A 218 -8.73 -13.73 -13.11
C ALA A 218 -7.81 -13.58 -11.89
N TYR A 219 -6.75 -12.78 -12.00
CA TYR A 219 -5.87 -12.45 -10.89
C TYR A 219 -6.64 -11.85 -9.70
N CYS A 220 -7.46 -10.82 -9.93
CA CYS A 220 -8.23 -10.16 -8.87
C CYS A 220 -9.23 -11.11 -8.19
N VAL A 221 -9.89 -11.98 -8.95
CA VAL A 221 -10.77 -13.04 -8.39
C VAL A 221 -9.96 -13.97 -7.49
N GLN A 222 -8.86 -14.52 -8.01
CA GLN A 222 -8.04 -15.49 -7.30
C GLN A 222 -7.47 -14.90 -6.00
N ARG A 223 -6.81 -13.73 -6.06
CA ARG A 223 -6.22 -13.11 -4.87
C ARG A 223 -7.28 -12.76 -3.83
N GLY A 224 -8.42 -12.22 -4.26
CA GLY A 224 -9.53 -11.92 -3.36
C GLY A 224 -10.05 -13.17 -2.64
N GLN A 225 -10.20 -14.29 -3.35
CA GLN A 225 -10.61 -15.58 -2.77
C GLN A 225 -9.58 -16.13 -1.79
N GLU A 226 -8.29 -16.11 -2.14
CA GLU A 226 -7.23 -16.58 -1.24
C GLU A 226 -7.22 -15.83 0.10
N ILE A 227 -7.44 -14.51 0.09
CA ILE A 227 -7.54 -13.73 1.34
C ILE A 227 -8.83 -14.09 2.09
N ILE A 228 -9.97 -14.21 1.41
CA ILE A 228 -11.24 -14.62 2.04
C ILE A 228 -11.08 -15.96 2.76
N GLU A 229 -10.47 -16.95 2.11
CA GLU A 229 -10.21 -18.27 2.69
C GLU A 229 -9.22 -18.19 3.86
N THR A 230 -8.12 -17.46 3.69
CA THR A 230 -7.06 -17.32 4.70
C THR A 230 -7.54 -16.67 5.99
N TYR A 231 -8.50 -15.73 5.90
CA TYR A 231 -9.04 -14.99 7.04
C TYR A 231 -10.46 -15.41 7.43
N GLU A 232 -10.99 -16.45 6.80
CA GLU A 232 -12.37 -16.93 6.99
C GLU A 232 -13.40 -15.79 6.90
N LEU A 233 -13.17 -14.86 5.97
CA LEU A 233 -14.03 -13.69 5.82
C LEU A 233 -15.41 -14.14 5.36
N SER A 234 -16.45 -13.63 6.02
CA SER A 234 -17.80 -13.74 5.47
C SER A 234 -17.83 -13.03 4.12
N ALA A 235 -18.34 -13.72 3.09
CA ALA A 235 -18.47 -13.12 1.77
C ALA A 235 -19.22 -11.78 1.89
N PRO A 236 -18.69 -10.68 1.33
CA PRO A 236 -19.38 -9.41 1.39
C PRO A 236 -20.75 -9.57 0.73
N ALA A 237 -21.80 -9.10 1.40
CA ALA A 237 -23.14 -9.11 0.83
C ALA A 237 -23.12 -8.35 -0.51
N PRO A 238 -23.81 -8.84 -1.56
CA PRO A 238 -23.84 -8.16 -2.84
C PRO A 238 -24.38 -6.74 -2.65
N GLN A 239 -23.53 -5.74 -2.90
CA GLN A 239 -23.97 -4.35 -2.88
C GLN A 239 -24.73 -4.03 -4.17
N PRO A 240 -25.87 -3.34 -4.10
CA PRO A 240 -26.61 -2.93 -5.28
C PRO A 240 -25.74 -2.00 -6.16
N PRO A 241 -25.92 -2.03 -7.49
CA PRO A 241 -25.21 -1.11 -8.37
C PRO A 241 -25.60 0.34 -8.05
N GLU A 242 -24.59 1.19 -7.84
CA GLU A 242 -24.74 2.66 -7.89
C GLU A 242 -24.85 3.16 -9.33
#